data_AF-A0A7J7M4X4-F1
#
_entry.id   AF-A0A7J7M4X4-F1
#
_cell.length_a   1.000
_cell.length_b   1.000
_cell.length_c   1.000
_cell.angle_alpha   90.00
_cell.angle_beta   90.00
_cell.angle_gamma   90.00
#
_symmetry.space_group_name_H-M   'P 1'
#
loop_
_entity.id
_entity.type
_entity.pdbx_description
1 polymer ?
#
loop_
_entity_poly.entity_id
_entity_poly.type
_entity_poly.pdbx_seq_one_letter_code
_entity_poly.pdbx_strand_id
1 'polypeptide(L)'
;MFEHDTVLIPKETSWFGYYPDGEFEPILPPQQTKLYTEDWIGLKTLDEAGKVQFISVSGNHLGISQSDMRKYIVPYLEDQASAKKTKKRSSPLIWNVITELIAIKDRPLLYK
;
A
#
# COMPACT_ATOMS: atom_id res chain seq x y z
N MET A 1 -7.13 -0.03 -8.25
CA MET A 1 -7.39 -0.45 -9.64
C MET A 1 -6.48 -1.61 -10.03
N PHE A 2 -7.02 -2.61 -10.72
CA PHE A 2 -6.23 -3.67 -11.36
C PHE A 2 -5.86 -3.21 -12.77
N GLU A 3 -4.56 -3.17 -13.08
CA GLU A 3 -4.08 -2.55 -14.34
C GLU A 3 -4.56 -3.27 -15.60
N HIS A 4 -4.77 -4.59 -15.50
CA HIS A 4 -5.22 -5.46 -16.59
C HIS A 4 -6.65 -5.98 -16.36
N ASP A 5 -7.49 -5.25 -15.58
CA ASP A 5 -8.89 -5.64 -15.39
C ASP A 5 -9.63 -5.69 -16.75
N THR A 6 -10.37 -6.78 -16.96
CA THR A 6 -11.19 -7.01 -18.16
C THR A 6 -12.66 -7.28 -17.82
N VAL A 7 -13.02 -7.23 -16.52
CA VAL A 7 -14.38 -7.43 -16.02
C VAL A 7 -15.05 -6.07 -15.79
N LEU A 8 -14.33 -5.12 -15.18
CA LEU A 8 -14.81 -3.76 -15.01
C LEU A 8 -14.58 -2.94 -16.29
N ILE A 9 -15.65 -2.38 -16.85
CA ILE A 9 -15.61 -1.55 -18.07
C ILE A 9 -16.31 -0.21 -17.79
N PRO A 10 -15.58 0.93 -17.75
CA PRO A 10 -14.12 1.03 -17.76
C PRO A 10 -13.53 0.56 -16.41
N LYS A 11 -12.25 0.16 -16.38
CA LYS A 11 -11.59 -0.32 -15.16
C LYS A 11 -11.48 0.78 -14.08
N GLU A 12 -11.51 2.03 -14.51
CA GLU A 12 -11.48 3.25 -13.70
C GLU A 12 -12.72 3.38 -12.80
N THR A 13 -13.79 2.60 -13.05
CA THR A 13 -14.93 2.45 -12.12
C THR A 13 -14.48 2.04 -10.71
N SER A 14 -13.40 1.27 -10.60
CA SER A 14 -12.78 0.89 -9.32
C SER A 14 -12.25 2.07 -8.49
N TRP A 15 -12.14 3.24 -9.10
CA TRP A 15 -11.67 4.49 -8.51
C TRP A 15 -12.70 5.62 -8.62
N PHE A 16 -13.96 5.34 -8.91
CA PHE A 16 -14.99 6.35 -9.20
C PHE A 16 -14.72 7.20 -10.46
N GLY A 17 -13.86 6.75 -11.36
CA GLY A 17 -13.78 7.27 -12.72
C GLY A 17 -14.84 6.63 -13.61
N TYR A 18 -15.29 7.34 -14.64
CA TYR A 18 -16.29 6.84 -15.58
C TYR A 18 -16.26 7.56 -16.92
N TYR A 19 -17.11 7.14 -17.86
CA TYR A 19 -17.34 7.90 -19.09
C TYR A 19 -18.17 9.17 -18.84
N PRO A 20 -18.08 10.18 -19.73
CA PRO A 20 -18.99 11.32 -19.73
C PRO A 20 -20.43 10.90 -19.98
N ASP A 21 -21.38 11.73 -19.54
CA ASP A 21 -22.80 11.50 -19.78
C ASP A 21 -23.08 11.40 -21.29
N GLY A 22 -23.53 10.24 -21.76
CA GLY A 22 -23.92 10.01 -23.16
C GLY A 22 -22.79 9.60 -24.10
N GLU A 23 -21.56 9.47 -23.62
CA GLU A 23 -20.39 9.11 -24.43
C GLU A 23 -19.66 7.88 -23.85
N PHE A 24 -18.78 7.27 -24.64
CA PHE A 24 -17.89 6.19 -24.19
C PHE A 24 -16.41 6.58 -24.22
N GLU A 25 -16.09 7.83 -24.53
CA GLU A 25 -14.74 8.38 -24.49
C GLU A 25 -14.77 9.92 -24.35
N PRO A 26 -13.71 10.54 -23.78
CA PRO A 26 -12.59 9.90 -23.08
C PRO A 26 -12.99 9.41 -21.69
N ILE A 27 -12.20 8.54 -21.05
CA ILE A 27 -12.45 8.13 -19.66
C ILE A 27 -12.09 9.30 -18.72
N LEU A 28 -13.02 9.67 -17.86
CA LEU A 28 -12.83 10.71 -16.85
C LEU A 28 -12.21 10.10 -15.58
N PRO A 29 -11.07 10.62 -15.07
CA PRO A 29 -10.60 10.28 -13.74
C PRO A 29 -11.60 10.81 -12.69
N PRO A 30 -11.59 10.27 -11.45
CA PRO A 30 -12.54 10.66 -10.42
C PRO A 30 -12.63 12.18 -10.24
N GLN A 31 -11.49 12.88 -10.24
CA GLN A 31 -11.42 14.34 -10.02
C GLN A 31 -12.12 15.18 -11.10
N GLN A 32 -12.47 14.59 -12.24
CA GLN A 32 -13.18 15.26 -13.34
C GLN A 32 -14.68 14.89 -13.39
N THR A 33 -15.14 13.94 -12.58
CA THR A 33 -16.55 13.54 -12.53
C THR A 33 -17.39 14.53 -11.73
N LYS A 34 -18.68 14.69 -12.06
CA LYS A 34 -19.63 15.50 -11.25
C LYS A 34 -19.72 15.00 -9.80
N LEU A 35 -19.71 13.67 -9.62
CA LEU A 35 -19.71 13.03 -8.30
C LEU A 35 -18.61 13.57 -7.38
N TYR A 36 -17.42 13.81 -7.93
CA TYR A 36 -16.30 14.39 -7.20
C TYR A 36 -16.38 15.92 -7.12
N THR A 37 -16.57 16.62 -8.25
CA THR A 37 -16.46 18.08 -8.30
C THR A 37 -17.56 18.78 -7.50
N GLU A 38 -18.74 18.19 -7.43
CA GLU A 38 -19.88 18.65 -6.64
C GLU A 38 -19.98 17.94 -5.27
N ASP A 39 -19.01 17.07 -4.95
CA ASP A 39 -18.85 16.37 -3.67
C ASP A 39 -20.08 15.61 -3.17
N TRP A 40 -20.83 14.95 -4.08
CA TRP A 40 -22.13 14.32 -3.79
C TRP A 40 -22.13 13.34 -2.61
N ILE A 41 -21.01 12.64 -2.41
CA ILE A 41 -20.83 11.62 -1.36
C ILE A 41 -19.69 11.96 -0.39
N GLY A 42 -19.13 13.17 -0.47
CA GLY A 42 -17.96 13.56 0.33
C GLY A 42 -16.63 13.02 -0.20
N LEU A 43 -16.56 12.49 -1.43
CA LEU A 43 -15.33 11.91 -1.99
C LEU A 43 -14.21 12.95 -2.11
N LYS A 44 -14.53 14.16 -2.56
CA LYS A 44 -13.55 15.26 -2.66
C LYS A 44 -13.08 15.68 -1.28
N THR A 45 -14.01 15.85 -0.34
CA THR A 45 -13.68 16.17 1.06
C THR A 45 -12.74 15.12 1.68
N LEU A 46 -12.97 13.83 1.42
CA LEU A 46 -12.10 12.76 1.92
C LEU A 46 -10.74 12.74 1.22
N ASP A 47 -10.68 12.97 -0.09
CA ASP A 47 -9.43 13.03 -0.86
C ASP A 47 -8.56 14.21 -0.40
N GLU A 48 -9.13 15.41 -0.30
CA GLU A 48 -8.45 16.62 0.19
C GLU A 48 -7.98 16.47 1.65
N ALA A 49 -8.69 15.70 2.47
CA ALA A 49 -8.29 15.36 3.84
C ALA A 49 -7.23 14.23 3.92
N GLY A 50 -6.77 13.69 2.79
CA GLY A 50 -5.80 12.59 2.72
C GLY A 50 -6.35 11.25 3.20
N LYS A 51 -7.68 11.07 3.17
CA LYS A 51 -8.37 9.85 3.62
C LYS A 51 -8.69 8.88 2.48
N VAL A 52 -8.42 9.25 1.24
CA VAL A 52 -8.56 8.40 0.05
C VAL A 52 -7.17 8.08 -0.49
N GLN A 53 -7.00 6.85 -0.98
CA GLN A 53 -5.77 6.42 -1.64
C GLN A 53 -6.11 5.72 -2.95
N PHE A 54 -5.68 6.29 -4.07
CA PHE A 54 -5.86 5.70 -5.40
C PHE A 54 -4.69 4.77 -5.73
N ILE A 55 -4.78 3.52 -5.30
CA ILE A 55 -3.71 2.51 -5.46
C ILE A 55 -3.98 1.63 -6.68
N SER A 56 -3.00 1.51 -7.58
CA SER A 56 -3.02 0.55 -8.69
C SER A 56 -2.07 -0.61 -8.39
N VAL A 57 -2.45 -1.79 -8.85
CA VAL A 57 -1.61 -3.00 -8.78
C VAL A 57 -1.68 -3.72 -10.12
N SER A 58 -0.59 -4.37 -10.49
CA SER A 58 -0.56 -5.23 -11.66
C SER A 58 -1.43 -6.46 -11.42
N GLY A 59 -2.25 -6.82 -12.42
CA GLY A 59 -3.07 -8.03 -12.40
C GLY A 59 -4.40 -7.87 -13.12
N ASN A 60 -5.07 -9.00 -13.36
CA ASN A 60 -6.45 -9.06 -13.83
C ASN A 60 -7.43 -8.82 -12.65
N HIS A 61 -8.74 -8.95 -12.91
CA HIS A 61 -9.77 -8.80 -11.89
C HIS A 61 -9.51 -9.68 -10.66
N LEU A 62 -9.34 -9.05 -9.49
CA LEU A 62 -8.99 -9.68 -8.20
C LEU A 62 -7.64 -10.39 -8.16
N GLY A 63 -6.82 -10.27 -9.21
CA GLY A 63 -5.49 -10.86 -9.30
C GLY A 63 -4.43 -10.03 -8.58
N ILE A 64 -4.46 -9.98 -7.25
CA ILE A 64 -3.48 -9.24 -6.44
C ILE A 64 -2.36 -10.14 -5.91
N SER A 65 -1.11 -9.67 -5.97
CA SER A 65 0.03 -10.38 -5.41
C SER A 65 0.01 -10.36 -3.88
N GLN A 66 0.58 -11.37 -3.22
CA GLN A 66 0.70 -11.35 -1.76
C GLN A 66 1.59 -10.21 -1.24
N SER A 67 2.60 -9.81 -2.02
CA SER A 67 3.44 -8.63 -1.71
C SER A 67 2.63 -7.35 -1.71
N ASP A 68 1.75 -7.16 -2.68
CA ASP A 68 0.90 -5.97 -2.77
C ASP A 68 -0.17 -5.97 -1.68
N MET A 69 -0.77 -7.13 -1.37
CA MET A 69 -1.68 -7.23 -0.22
C MET A 69 -0.99 -6.83 1.10
N ARG A 70 0.22 -7.34 1.35
CA ARG A 70 0.99 -6.96 2.55
C ARG A 70 1.34 -5.48 2.58
N LYS A 71 1.61 -4.87 1.42
CA LYS A 71 1.99 -3.47 1.31
C LYS A 71 0.80 -2.52 1.47
N TYR A 72 -0.33 -2.84 0.85
CA TYR A 72 -1.44 -1.89 0.68
C TYR A 72 -2.69 -2.21 1.50
N ILE A 73 -2.88 -3.45 1.94
CA ILE A 73 -4.09 -3.87 2.68
C ILE A 73 -3.79 -4.04 4.16
N VAL A 74 -2.76 -4.84 4.49
CA VAL A 74 -2.43 -5.20 5.88
C VAL A 74 -2.29 -3.99 6.82
N PRO A 75 -1.67 -2.85 6.43
CA PRO A 75 -1.55 -1.69 7.32
C PRO A 75 -2.89 -1.13 7.83
N TYR A 76 -4.00 -1.38 7.13
CA TYR A 76 -5.34 -0.95 7.53
C TYR A 76 -6.09 -1.96 8.40
N LEU A 77 -5.56 -3.20 8.52
CA LEU A 77 -6.14 -4.28 9.31
C LEU A 77 -5.41 -4.48 10.64
N GLU A 78 -4.22 -3.91 10.79
CA GLU A 78 -3.48 -3.97 12.05
C GLU A 78 -4.13 -3.08 13.10
N ASP A 79 -4.51 -3.67 14.23
CA ASP A 79 -4.92 -2.88 15.40
C ASP A 79 -3.76 -1.99 15.84
N GLN A 80 -4.07 -0.74 16.17
CA GLN A 80 -3.13 0.22 16.76
C GLN A 80 -2.49 -0.31 18.06
N ALA A 81 -3.15 -1.26 18.74
CA ALA A 81 -2.63 -1.96 19.91
C ALA A 81 -1.58 -3.03 19.56
N SER A 82 -1.70 -3.67 18.40
CA SER A 82 -0.80 -4.71 17.91
C SER A 82 0.50 -4.10 17.35
N ALA A 83 0.41 -2.99 16.62
CA ALA A 83 1.57 -2.26 16.10
C ALA A 83 2.54 -1.78 17.21
N LYS A 84 2.02 -1.44 18.40
CA LYS A 84 2.84 -1.07 19.58
C LYS A 84 3.58 -2.26 20.21
N LYS A 85 3.05 -3.49 20.12
CA LYS A 85 3.70 -4.70 20.64
C LYS A 85 4.87 -5.14 19.77
N THR A 86 4.76 -4.99 18.45
CA THR A 86 5.83 -5.34 17.50
C THR A 86 7.04 -4.43 17.65
N LYS A 87 6.83 -3.11 17.84
CA LYS A 87 7.92 -2.15 18.12
C LYS A 87 8.64 -2.41 19.46
N LYS A 88 7.98 -3.01 20.45
CA LYS A 88 8.59 -3.33 21.76
C LYS A 88 9.47 -4.59 21.73
N ARG A 89 9.29 -5.48 20.75
CA ARG A 89 10.07 -6.73 20.64
C ARG A 89 11.41 -6.56 19.91
N SER A 90 11.58 -5.50 19.13
CA SER A 90 12.89 -5.11 18.59
C SER A 90 13.66 -4.28 19.63
N SER A 91 14.02 -4.89 20.75
CA SER A 91 15.10 -4.36 21.58
C SER A 91 16.44 -4.85 20.99
N PRO A 92 17.46 -4.01 20.80
CA PRO A 92 18.74 -4.40 20.16
C PRO A 92 19.57 -5.42 20.96
N LEU A 93 19.10 -5.84 22.13
CA LEU A 93 19.88 -6.58 23.11
C LEU A 93 20.36 -7.95 22.63
N ILE A 94 19.72 -8.54 21.61
CA ILE A 94 20.09 -9.87 21.08
C ILE A 94 21.18 -9.77 19.99
N TRP A 95 21.33 -8.63 19.31
CA TRP A 95 22.40 -8.46 18.31
C TRP A 95 23.77 -8.21 18.94
N ASN A 96 23.82 -7.50 20.07
CA ASN A 96 25.09 -7.17 20.73
C ASN A 96 25.82 -8.39 21.30
N VAL A 97 25.12 -9.49 21.63
CA VAL A 97 25.73 -10.71 22.18
C VAL A 97 26.40 -11.55 21.10
N ILE A 98 25.92 -11.50 19.86
CA ILE A 98 26.47 -12.30 18.76
C ILE A 98 27.74 -11.64 18.19
N THR A 99 27.87 -10.31 18.25
CA THR A 99 29.06 -9.62 17.75
C THR A 99 30.31 -9.85 18.60
N GLU A 100 30.18 -9.99 19.93
CA GLU A 100 31.33 -10.31 20.80
C GLU A 100 31.86 -11.74 20.63
N LEU A 101 31.01 -12.70 20.24
CA LEU A 101 31.43 -14.09 20.03
C LEU A 101 32.16 -14.31 18.70
N ILE A 102 31.93 -13.46 17.70
CA ILE A 102 32.60 -13.56 16.39
C ILE A 102 33.96 -12.83 16.42
N ALA A 103 34.13 -11.78 17.23
CA ALA A 103 35.38 -11.03 17.35
C ALA A 103 36.53 -11.78 18.08
N ILE A 104 36.26 -12.91 18.73
CA ILE A 104 37.28 -13.68 19.47
C ILE A 104 38.05 -14.67 18.56
N LYS A 105 37.60 -14.91 17.31
CA LYS A 105 38.21 -15.97 16.47
C LYS A 105 39.40 -15.52 15.60
N ASP A 106 39.65 -14.21 15.44
CA ASP A 106 40.68 -13.70 14.53
C ASP A 106 41.84 -12.97 15.25
N ARG A 107 42.48 -13.62 16.23
CA ARG A 107 43.78 -13.16 16.75
C ARG A 107 44.88 -14.10 16.22
N PRO A 108 45.71 -13.67 15.25
CA PRO A 108 46.87 -14.47 14.85
C PRO A 108 47.89 -14.45 15.99
N LEU A 109 48.32 -15.64 16.40
CA LEU A 109 49.41 -15.83 17.35
C LEU A 109 50.71 -15.38 16.69
N LEU A 110 51.23 -14.24 17.17
CA LEU A 110 52.64 -13.87 16.99
C LEU A 110 53.52 -14.94 17.64
N TYR A 111 54.39 -15.58 16.86
CA TYR A 111 55.54 -16.29 17.41
C TYR A 111 56.76 -16.19 16.47
N LYS A 112 57.77 -15.47 16.99
CA LYS A 112 59.21 -15.40 16.68
C LYS A 112 59.67 -15.12 15.25
#